data_AF-A0A355H4Z5-F1
#
_entry.id   AF-A0A355H4Z5-F1
#
_cell.length_a   1.000
_cell.length_b   1.000
_cell.length_c   1.000
_cell.angle_alpha   90.00
_cell.angle_beta   90.00
_cell.angle_gamma   90.00
#
_symmetry.space_group_name_H-M   'P 1'
#
loop_
_entity.id
_entity.type
_entity.pdbx_description
1 polymer ?
#
loop_
_entity_poly.entity_id
_entity_poly.type
_entity_poly.pdbx_seq_one_letter_code
_entity_poly.pdbx_strand_id
1 'polypeptide(L)'
;MFLMADTHDIDRSLGDKSGEWFVSQGKTGRVITTFSSGRSQSLDGPGGARIDEFDPTIFIFDSYPGGIGFSELLYREHVNLLIAAKSLIEKCPCAFGCPSCVGPVLEVGKNAKEIVPKMIDLVLGK
;
A
#
# COMPACT_ATOMS: atom_id res chain seq x y z
N MET A 1 14.82 -17.48 -2.16
CA MET A 1 13.60 -18.08 -2.74
C MET A 1 13.14 -17.16 -3.85
N PHE A 2 13.02 -17.64 -5.08
CA PHE A 2 12.48 -16.84 -6.19
C PHE A 2 10.99 -17.16 -6.30
N LEU A 3 10.15 -16.23 -5.84
CA LEU A 3 8.71 -16.28 -6.09
C LEU A 3 8.49 -15.77 -7.51
N MET A 4 7.86 -16.58 -8.37
CA MET A 4 7.35 -16.08 -9.64
C MET A 4 5.95 -15.55 -9.41
N ALA A 5 5.88 -14.25 -9.11
CA ALA A 5 4.64 -13.49 -9.03
C ALA A 5 4.75 -12.34 -10.03
N ASP A 6 3.72 -12.15 -10.84
CA ASP A 6 3.55 -10.97 -11.67
C ASP A 6 2.89 -9.85 -10.85
N THR A 7 3.12 -8.61 -11.27
CA THR A 7 2.39 -7.43 -10.76
C THR A 7 0.87 -7.56 -10.80
N HIS A 8 0.31 -8.41 -11.68
CA HIS A 8 -1.13 -8.65 -11.76
C HIS A 8 -1.65 -9.62 -10.68
N ASP A 9 -0.76 -10.42 -10.09
CA ASP A 9 -1.16 -11.47 -9.15
C ASP A 9 -1.41 -10.94 -7.73
N ILE A 10 -0.96 -9.71 -7.48
CA ILE A 10 -1.02 -9.05 -6.18
C ILE A 10 -1.74 -7.71 -6.37
N ASP A 11 -2.69 -7.43 -5.49
CA ASP A 11 -3.33 -6.12 -5.39
C ASP A 11 -3.09 -5.48 -4.01
N ARG A 12 -3.43 -4.20 -3.91
CA ARG A 12 -3.21 -3.40 -2.70
C ARG A 12 -4.33 -2.41 -2.43
N SER A 13 -4.56 -2.16 -1.15
CA SER A 13 -5.44 -1.09 -0.66
C SER A 13 -4.83 -0.37 0.53
N LEU A 14 -5.28 0.86 0.76
CA LEU A 14 -5.01 1.65 1.95
C LEU A 14 -6.27 1.63 2.80
N GLY A 15 -6.16 1.43 4.10
CA GLY A 15 -7.32 1.48 4.97
C GLY A 15 -6.94 1.69 6.42
N ASP A 16 -7.82 1.31 7.32
CA ASP A 16 -7.56 1.20 8.74
C ASP A 16 -7.77 -0.23 9.25
N LYS A 17 -7.34 -0.50 10.48
CA LYS A 17 -7.56 -1.81 11.14
C LYS A 17 -9.02 -2.09 11.49
N SER A 18 -9.89 -1.08 11.51
CA SER A 18 -11.31 -1.26 11.79
C SER A 18 -12.05 -1.85 10.58
N GLY A 19 -11.53 -1.65 9.37
CA GLY A 19 -12.15 -2.08 8.11
C GLY A 19 -13.31 -1.18 7.67
N GLU A 20 -13.62 -0.13 8.42
CA GLU A 20 -14.70 0.81 8.13
C GLU A 20 -14.32 1.79 7.00
N TRP A 21 -13.02 2.00 6.75
CA TRP A 21 -12.53 2.89 5.71
C TRP A 21 -11.40 2.26 4.88
N PHE A 22 -11.52 2.33 3.56
CA PHE A 22 -10.43 2.00 2.65
C PHE A 22 -10.49 2.70 1.29
N VAL A 23 -9.33 2.73 0.66
CA VAL A 23 -9.05 3.22 -0.69
C VAL A 23 -8.33 2.13 -1.46
N SER A 24 -8.89 1.72 -2.60
CA SER A 24 -8.18 0.88 -3.56
C SER A 24 -7.85 1.69 -4.82
N GLN A 25 -6.72 1.36 -5.45
CA GLN A 25 -6.40 1.85 -6.79
C GLN A 25 -6.70 0.74 -7.80
N GLY A 26 -7.95 0.70 -8.25
CA GLY A 26 -8.36 -0.21 -9.32
C GLY A 26 -8.00 0.31 -10.71
N LYS A 27 -8.22 -0.52 -11.74
CA LYS A 27 -8.03 -0.16 -13.15
C LYS A 27 -8.87 1.04 -13.61
N THR A 28 -9.91 1.42 -12.86
CA THR A 28 -10.85 2.50 -13.15
C THR A 28 -10.66 3.76 -12.29
N GLY A 29 -9.61 3.83 -11.47
CA GLY A 29 -9.28 5.00 -10.65
C GLY A 29 -9.21 4.70 -9.15
N ARG A 30 -9.08 5.77 -8.34
CA ARG A 30 -9.12 5.68 -6.87
C ARG A 30 -10.57 5.48 -6.43
N VAL A 31 -10.87 4.32 -5.85
CA VAL A 31 -12.17 4.04 -5.24
C VAL A 31 -12.01 4.15 -3.74
N ILE A 32 -12.68 5.14 -3.14
CA ILE A 32 -12.76 5.30 -1.68
C ILE A 32 -14.14 4.77 -1.28
N THR A 33 -14.19 3.80 -0.37
CA THR A 33 -15.46 3.28 0.16
C THR A 33 -15.42 3.31 1.66
N THR A 34 -16.53 3.74 2.25
CA THR A 34 -16.82 3.47 3.65
C THR A 34 -17.63 2.18 3.73
N PHE A 35 -17.30 1.33 4.68
CA PHE A 35 -18.12 0.17 5.01
C PHE A 35 -18.85 0.48 6.30
N SER A 36 -20.18 0.44 6.25
CA SER A 36 -21.00 0.48 7.45
C SER A 36 -21.98 -0.66 7.37
N SER A 37 -22.02 -1.51 8.40
CA SER A 37 -22.95 -2.66 8.49
C SER A 37 -22.90 -3.62 7.29
N GLY A 38 -21.70 -3.85 6.75
CA GLY A 38 -21.46 -4.84 5.69
C GLY A 38 -21.85 -4.41 4.26
N ARG A 39 -22.10 -3.12 4.03
CA ARG A 39 -22.34 -2.55 2.70
C ARG A 39 -21.33 -1.46 2.36
N SER A 40 -20.79 -1.50 1.14
CA SER A 40 -20.03 -0.39 0.57
C SER A 40 -20.94 0.82 0.36
N GLN A 41 -20.61 1.95 0.97
CA GLN A 41 -21.25 3.23 0.73
C GLN A 41 -20.28 4.17 0.02
N SER A 42 -20.79 4.91 -0.96
CA SER A 42 -20.08 6.05 -1.56
C SER A 42 -20.06 7.22 -0.56
N LEU A 43 -19.00 8.03 -0.59
CA LEU A 43 -18.71 9.12 0.38
C LEU A 43 -19.67 10.31 0.41
N ASP A 44 -20.90 10.19 -0.10
CA ASP A 44 -21.89 11.28 0.00
C ASP A 44 -22.48 11.42 1.43
N GLY A 45 -21.95 10.71 2.43
CA GLY A 45 -22.40 10.71 3.83
C GLY A 45 -21.36 11.30 4.82
N PRO A 46 -21.81 11.91 5.94
CA PRO A 46 -20.98 12.67 6.90
C PRO A 46 -20.07 11.82 7.81
N GLY A 47 -19.73 10.59 7.41
CA GLY A 47 -19.00 9.61 8.23
C GLY A 47 -17.53 9.45 7.81
N GLY A 48 -16.78 10.54 7.75
CA GLY A 48 -15.32 10.46 7.58
C GLY A 48 -14.67 9.83 8.82
N ALA A 49 -13.66 8.97 8.63
CA ALA A 49 -12.90 8.40 9.73
C ALA A 49 -12.35 9.51 10.64
N ARG A 50 -12.56 9.40 11.96
CA ARG A 50 -11.93 10.31 12.92
C ARG A 50 -10.41 10.08 12.86
N ILE A 51 -9.67 11.13 12.53
CA ILE A 51 -8.21 11.09 12.35
C ILE A 51 -7.52 10.57 13.63
N ASP A 52 -8.08 10.85 14.80
CA ASP A 52 -7.56 10.46 16.10
C ASP A 52 -7.59 8.94 16.36
N GLU A 53 -8.41 8.20 15.60
CA GLU A 53 -8.61 6.75 15.72
C GLU A 53 -8.19 6.00 14.44
N PHE A 54 -7.68 6.75 13.45
CA PHE A 54 -7.27 6.21 12.16
C PHE A 54 -5.86 5.62 12.23
N ASP A 55 -5.76 4.31 12.01
CA ASP A 55 -4.47 3.59 11.96
C ASP A 55 -4.12 3.22 10.51
N PRO A 56 -3.35 4.07 9.79
CA PRO A 56 -3.11 3.91 8.36
C PRO A 56 -2.41 2.57 8.06
N THR A 57 -3.13 1.69 7.38
CA THR A 57 -2.70 0.33 7.08
C THR A 57 -2.65 0.10 5.58
N ILE A 58 -1.52 -0.44 5.10
CA ILE A 58 -1.39 -0.91 3.72
C ILE A 58 -1.73 -2.40 3.70
N PHE A 59 -2.72 -2.78 2.91
CA PHE A 59 -3.07 -4.17 2.66
C PHE A 59 -2.49 -4.60 1.33
N ILE A 60 -1.88 -5.78 1.31
CA ILE A 60 -1.36 -6.43 0.11
C ILE A 60 -1.94 -7.83 0.07
N PHE A 61 -2.63 -8.19 -1.01
CA PHE A 61 -3.37 -9.44 -1.09
C PHE A 61 -3.36 -10.06 -2.49
N ASP A 62 -3.70 -11.34 -2.58
CA ASP A 62 -3.77 -12.08 -3.85
C ASP A 62 -4.95 -11.58 -4.68
N SER A 63 -4.72 -11.26 -5.96
CA SER A 63 -5.76 -10.87 -6.91
C SER A 63 -6.67 -12.03 -7.34
N TYR A 64 -6.34 -13.26 -6.93
CA TYR A 64 -7.04 -14.49 -7.33
C TYR A 64 -8.12 -14.89 -6.33
N PRO A 65 -9.35 -15.20 -6.79
CA PRO A 65 -10.41 -15.72 -5.93
C PRO A 65 -9.95 -16.97 -5.18
N GLY A 66 -10.12 -16.99 -3.86
CA GLY A 66 -9.69 -18.09 -2.99
C GLY A 66 -8.24 -17.98 -2.51
N GLY A 67 -7.44 -17.07 -3.06
CA GLY A 67 -6.02 -16.92 -2.74
C GLY A 67 -5.17 -18.06 -3.29
N ILE A 68 -3.94 -17.74 -3.68
CA ILE A 68 -2.95 -18.71 -4.18
C ILE A 68 -1.72 -18.80 -3.27
N GLY A 69 -1.68 -17.98 -2.22
CA GLY A 69 -0.70 -18.06 -1.13
C GLY A 69 0.41 -17.02 -1.19
N PHE A 70 0.33 -16.00 -2.07
CA PHE A 70 1.35 -14.95 -2.11
C PHE A 70 1.28 -14.07 -0.86
N SER A 71 0.09 -13.71 -0.43
CA SER A 71 -0.16 -12.90 0.77
C SER A 71 0.49 -13.51 2.02
N GLU A 72 0.37 -14.83 2.20
CA GLU A 72 0.98 -15.53 3.33
C GLU A 72 2.51 -15.47 3.28
N LEU A 73 3.09 -15.70 2.10
CA LEU A 73 4.54 -15.61 1.92
C LEU A 73 5.05 -14.18 2.11
N LEU A 74 4.38 -13.19 1.51
CA LEU A 74 4.68 -11.77 1.65
C LEU A 74 4.64 -11.35 3.12
N TYR A 75 3.65 -11.84 3.88
CA TYR A 75 3.56 -11.58 5.31
C TYR A 75 4.73 -12.20 6.09
N ARG A 76 5.17 -13.41 5.76
CA ARG A 76 6.35 -14.01 6.41
C ARG A 76 7.65 -13.28 6.07
N GLU A 77 7.79 -12.79 4.84
CA GLU A 77 9.00 -12.15 4.31
C GLU A 77 8.98 -10.62 4.36
N HIS A 78 7.94 -9.99 4.94
CA HIS A 78 7.72 -8.54 4.84
C HIS A 78 8.91 -7.69 5.31
N VAL A 79 9.61 -8.11 6.36
CA VAL A 79 10.80 -7.42 6.87
C VAL A 79 11.90 -7.37 5.79
N ASN A 80 12.18 -8.51 5.15
CA ASN A 80 13.17 -8.61 4.09
C ASN A 80 12.76 -7.77 2.87
N LEU A 81 11.47 -7.78 2.53
CA LEU A 81 10.92 -6.99 1.44
C LEU A 81 11.07 -5.48 1.68
N LEU A 82 10.75 -5.01 2.89
CA LEU A 82 10.89 -3.60 3.26
C LEU A 82 12.35 -3.15 3.24
N ILE A 83 13.28 -3.97 3.74
CA ILE A 83 14.72 -3.71 3.67
C ILE A 83 15.20 -3.63 2.21
N ALA A 84 14.76 -4.57 1.36
CA ALA A 84 15.09 -4.57 -0.05
C ALA A 84 14.52 -3.33 -0.78
N ALA A 85 13.27 -2.95 -0.49
CA ALA A 85 12.64 -1.76 -1.03
C ALA A 85 13.38 -0.48 -0.61
N LYS A 86 13.77 -0.36 0.65
CA LYS A 86 14.60 0.76 1.13
C LYS A 86 15.92 0.83 0.37
N SER A 87 16.62 -0.30 0.24
CA SER A 87 17.88 -0.33 -0.51
C SER A 87 17.70 0.02 -1.99
N LEU A 88 16.60 -0.37 -2.62
CA LEU A 88 16.27 -0.01 -4.00
C LEU A 88 16.10 1.50 -4.16
N ILE A 89 15.36 2.12 -3.24
CA ILE A 89 15.08 3.57 -3.26
C ILE A 89 16.36 4.38 -3.06
N GLU A 90 17.19 3.98 -2.09
CA GLU A 90 18.46 4.65 -1.78
C GLU A 90 19.48 4.55 -2.92
N LYS A 91 19.55 3.40 -3.61
CA LYS A 91 20.48 3.19 -4.73
C LYS A 91 20.00 3.79 -6.04
N CYS A 92 18.72 4.16 -6.15
CA CYS A 92 18.19 4.74 -7.38
C CYS A 92 18.83 6.12 -7.64
N PRO A 93 19.30 6.45 -8.85
CA PRO A 93 19.96 7.73 -9.13
C PRO A 93 19.00 8.93 -9.32
N CYS A 94 17.69 8.72 -9.27
CA CYS A 94 16.71 9.80 -9.52
C CYS A 94 16.70 10.87 -8.40
N ALA A 95 16.30 12.11 -8.70
CA ALA A 95 16.24 13.16 -7.67
C ALA A 95 14.95 13.09 -6.83
N PHE A 96 13.80 12.93 -7.49
CA PHE A 96 12.48 13.10 -6.86
C PHE A 96 11.59 11.85 -6.91
N GLY A 97 11.97 10.84 -7.70
CA GLY A 97 11.18 9.63 -7.96
C GLY A 97 11.20 9.23 -9.44
N CYS A 98 11.04 7.94 -9.71
CA CYS A 98 10.87 7.39 -11.05
C CYS A 98 10.03 6.08 -11.00
N PRO A 99 9.50 5.61 -12.15
CA PRO A 99 8.71 4.37 -12.21
C PRO A 99 9.39 3.12 -11.63
N SER A 100 10.72 3.13 -11.48
CA SER A 100 11.50 1.99 -10.97
C SER A 100 11.78 2.03 -9.46
N CYS A 101 11.38 3.09 -8.74
CA CYS A 101 11.59 3.19 -7.28
C CYS A 101 10.29 3.53 -6.55
N VAL A 102 10.08 4.80 -6.20
CA VAL A 102 8.89 5.29 -5.50
C VAL A 102 7.72 5.63 -6.44
N GLY A 103 7.93 5.64 -7.77
CA GLY A 103 6.94 6.01 -8.77
C GLY A 103 7.19 7.37 -9.45
N PRO A 104 6.41 7.72 -10.48
CA PRO A 104 6.54 9.00 -11.21
C PRO A 104 6.24 10.20 -10.32
N VAL A 105 7.06 11.26 -10.43
CA VAL A 105 6.96 12.46 -9.58
C VAL A 105 5.57 13.12 -9.59
N LEU A 106 4.88 13.09 -10.74
CA LEU A 106 3.55 13.68 -10.88
C LEU A 106 2.46 12.88 -10.15
N GLU A 107 2.71 11.62 -9.83
CA GLU A 107 1.76 10.74 -9.14
C GLU A 107 2.01 10.71 -7.63
N VAL A 108 3.28 10.67 -7.21
CA VAL A 108 3.67 10.47 -5.80
C VAL A 108 4.16 11.75 -5.11
N GLY A 109 4.40 12.82 -5.87
CA GLY A 109 4.93 14.07 -5.37
C GLY A 109 6.46 14.12 -5.28
N LYS A 110 7.02 15.33 -5.16
CA LYS A 110 8.47 15.58 -5.20
C LYS A 110 9.24 15.02 -4.01
N ASN A 111 8.58 14.85 -2.87
CA ASN A 111 9.21 14.46 -1.61
C ASN A 111 9.12 12.95 -1.35
N ALA A 112 8.49 12.17 -2.25
CA ALA A 112 8.27 10.75 -2.04
C ALA A 112 9.58 9.99 -1.79
N LYS A 113 10.62 10.29 -2.56
CA LYS A 113 11.93 9.66 -2.41
C LYS A 113 12.57 9.89 -1.03
N GLU A 114 12.33 11.04 -0.42
CA GLU A 114 12.86 11.37 0.91
C GLU A 114 12.02 10.76 2.03
N ILE A 115 10.70 10.74 1.87
CA ILE A 115 9.76 10.34 2.92
C ILE A 115 9.68 8.82 3.05
N VAL A 116 9.65 8.08 1.93
CA VAL A 116 9.38 6.64 1.93
C VAL A 116 10.42 5.84 2.75
N PRO A 117 11.74 6.08 2.66
CA PRO A 117 12.72 5.40 3.51
C PRO A 117 12.47 5.61 5.01
N LYS A 118 12.06 6.82 5.41
CA LYS A 118 11.73 7.14 6.82
C LYS A 118 10.47 6.41 7.26
N MET A 119 9.46 6.32 6.40
CA MET A 119 8.26 5.52 6.67
C MET A 119 8.60 4.03 6.86
N ILE A 120 9.49 3.49 6.03
CA ILE A 120 9.96 2.10 6.18
C ILE A 120 10.64 1.88 7.53
N ASP A 121 11.49 2.83 7.98
CA ASP A 121 12.14 2.72 9.28
C ASP A 121 11.13 2.72 10.43
N LEU A 122 10.13 3.61 10.38
CA LEU A 122 9.04 3.63 11.36
C LEU A 122 8.27 2.30 11.42
N VAL A 123 7.95 1.70 10.27
CA VAL A 123 7.25 0.40 10.21
C VAL A 123 8.12 -0.73 10.75
N LEU A 124 9.44 -0.68 10.54
CA LEU A 124 10.39 -1.66 11.08
C LEU A 124 10.73 -1.42 12.56
N GLY A 125 10.20 -0.37 13.19
CA GLY A 125 10.49 -0.02 14.58
C GLY A 125 11.91 0.49 14.81
N LYS A 126 12.51 1.15 13.81
CA LYS A 126 13.86 1.74 13.86
C LYS A 126 13.83 3.25 14.00
#